data_AF-A0A1M5Y5M2-F1
#
_entry.id   AF-A0A1M5Y5M2-F1
#
_cell.length_a   1.000
_cell.length_b   1.000
_cell.length_c   1.000
_cell.angle_alpha   90.00
_cell.angle_beta   90.00
_cell.angle_gamma   90.00
#
_symmetry.space_group_name_H-M   'P 1'
#
loop_
_entity.id
_entity.type
_entity.pdbx_description
1 polymer ?
#
loop_
_entity_poly.entity_id
_entity_poly.type
_entity_poly.pdbx_seq_one_letter_code
_entity_poly.pdbx_strand_id
1 'polypeptide(L)'
;MKGGLPFRRRPSYVIGVSWPRSGHHLLARLLRLYFGPTFTYCGFYGQAGCCGKAPCARAGEIRYSKNHDFDGTLPQDPSRRYLIQTRAFAPSVVSNFELYLREGGRDDAQSFARFASAQFAAYRAFQGKWVTSAFGRAQTVIPYEALIRDPARALSAALDAFGETPPDMARVQAAIARVDGEEVAHRRIRPRPGTGVHAPRDVTQFRHYDARVFGYLDKLRLTRQEVMDVFRRHLDRDAAEDNMLALQTNPSVAEVERMILGSPEYAARGRKLRAV
;
A
#
# COMPACT_ATOMS: atom_id res chain seq x y z
N MET A 1 -20.89 27.29 -44.41
CA MET A 1 -19.94 26.26 -43.93
C MET A 1 -20.34 25.89 -42.51
N LYS A 2 -20.81 24.66 -42.27
CA LYS A 2 -21.13 24.18 -40.92
C LYS A 2 -19.82 23.90 -40.19
N GLY A 3 -19.46 24.74 -39.22
CA GLY A 3 -18.31 24.52 -38.35
C GLY A 3 -18.53 23.23 -37.56
N GLY A 4 -17.83 22.16 -37.94
CA GLY A 4 -17.81 20.93 -37.16
C GLY A 4 -17.27 21.24 -35.77
N LEU A 5 -18.08 20.99 -34.74
CA LEU A 5 -17.62 21.06 -33.35
C LEU A 5 -16.37 20.18 -33.21
N PRO A 6 -15.29 20.67 -32.57
CA PRO A 6 -14.08 19.89 -32.41
C PRO A 6 -14.42 18.59 -31.69
N PHE A 7 -14.07 17.45 -32.30
CA PHE A 7 -14.15 16.14 -31.66
C PHE A 7 -13.38 16.20 -30.34
N ARG A 8 -14.09 16.28 -29.21
CA ARG A 8 -13.49 16.16 -27.88
C ARG A 8 -12.93 14.75 -27.76
N ARG A 9 -11.60 14.64 -27.86
CA ARG A 9 -10.86 13.39 -27.61
C ARG A 9 -11.25 12.90 -26.22
N ARG A 10 -11.78 11.68 -26.13
CA ARG A 10 -12.18 11.10 -24.84
C ARG A 10 -10.96 11.04 -23.92
N PRO A 11 -11.10 11.37 -22.63
CA PRO A 11 -10.00 11.24 -21.68
C PRO A 11 -9.51 9.79 -21.60
N SER A 12 -8.20 9.59 -21.64
CA SER A 12 -7.58 8.29 -21.33
C SER A 12 -7.89 7.93 -19.87
N TYR A 13 -8.65 6.86 -19.67
CA TYR A 13 -8.96 6.34 -18.34
C TYR A 13 -7.85 5.42 -17.84
N VAL A 14 -7.37 5.69 -16.63
CA VAL A 14 -6.33 4.92 -15.93
C VAL A 14 -6.88 4.39 -14.61
N ILE A 15 -6.61 3.12 -14.34
CA ILE A 15 -6.99 2.46 -13.08
C ILE A 15 -5.84 2.64 -12.08
N GLY A 16 -6.09 3.37 -10.98
CA GLY A 16 -5.13 3.51 -9.89
C GLY A 16 -5.28 2.37 -8.90
N VAL A 17 -4.27 1.52 -8.80
CA VAL A 17 -4.19 0.48 -7.76
C VAL A 17 -3.11 0.87 -6.77
N SER A 18 -3.38 0.84 -5.47
CA SER A 18 -2.43 1.37 -4.49
C SER A 18 -2.38 0.56 -3.20
N TRP A 19 -1.19 0.31 -2.68
CA TRP A 19 -1.05 -0.14 -1.30
C TRP A 19 -1.50 1.00 -0.36
N PRO A 20 -2.20 0.74 0.77
CA PRO A 20 -2.55 1.79 1.72
C PRO A 20 -1.35 2.65 2.11
N ARG A 21 -1.60 3.96 2.21
CA ARG A 21 -0.61 4.97 2.62
C ARG A 21 0.62 5.06 1.69
N SER A 22 0.49 4.69 0.41
CA SER A 22 1.51 4.83 -0.66
C SER A 22 1.48 6.16 -1.42
N GLY A 23 0.83 7.20 -0.87
CA GLY A 23 0.80 8.53 -1.49
C GLY A 23 -0.23 8.71 -2.62
N HIS A 24 -1.28 7.88 -2.68
CA HIS A 24 -2.32 8.02 -3.70
C HIS A 24 -2.98 9.40 -3.74
N HIS A 25 -3.33 9.96 -2.58
CA HIS A 25 -3.93 11.29 -2.52
C HIS A 25 -2.97 12.40 -2.95
N LEU A 26 -1.67 12.27 -2.65
CA LEU A 26 -0.65 13.19 -3.16
C LEU A 26 -0.60 13.15 -4.69
N LEU A 27 -0.52 11.95 -5.28
CA LEU A 27 -0.48 11.80 -6.74
C LEU A 27 -1.78 12.32 -7.39
N ALA A 28 -2.95 12.02 -6.83
CA ALA A 28 -4.21 12.53 -7.34
C ALA A 28 -4.29 14.07 -7.31
N ARG A 29 -3.73 14.72 -6.28
CA ARG A 29 -3.65 16.20 -6.21
C ARG A 29 -2.67 16.75 -7.24
N LEU A 30 -1.51 16.12 -7.44
CA LEU A 30 -0.56 16.49 -8.49
C LEU A 30 -1.20 16.39 -9.88
N LEU A 31 -1.88 15.27 -10.17
CA LEU A 31 -2.60 15.07 -11.43
C LEU A 31 -3.73 16.09 -11.61
N ARG A 32 -4.46 16.43 -10.53
CA ARG A 32 -5.48 17.49 -10.56
C ARG A 32 -4.89 18.87 -10.88
N LEU A 33 -3.75 19.21 -10.30
CA LEU A 33 -3.05 20.47 -10.58
C LEU A 33 -2.50 20.49 -12.01
N TYR A 34 -1.96 19.36 -12.49
CA TYR A 34 -1.48 19.24 -13.87
C TYR A 34 -2.64 19.40 -14.86
N PHE A 35 -3.64 18.51 -14.84
CA PHE A 35 -4.74 18.47 -15.81
C PHE A 35 -5.82 19.55 -15.60
N GLY A 36 -5.83 20.20 -14.43
CA GLY A 36 -6.80 21.25 -14.10
C GLY A 36 -8.25 20.74 -14.14
N PRO A 37 -9.20 21.53 -14.68
CA PRO A 37 -10.62 21.17 -14.76
C PRO A 37 -10.93 19.88 -15.54
N THR A 38 -9.97 19.40 -16.35
CA THR A 38 -10.15 18.16 -17.12
C THR A 38 -9.86 16.89 -16.31
N PHE A 39 -9.36 17.04 -15.07
CA PHE A 39 -9.10 15.92 -14.17
C PHE A 39 -10.36 15.48 -13.42
N THR A 40 -10.93 14.38 -13.86
CA THR A 40 -12.07 13.72 -13.22
C THR A 40 -11.61 12.46 -12.49
N TYR A 41 -11.90 12.40 -11.19
CA TYR A 41 -11.39 11.39 -10.27
C TYR A 41 -12.53 10.66 -9.54
N CYS A 42 -12.43 9.33 -9.47
CA CYS A 42 -13.33 8.49 -8.68
C CYS A 42 -12.56 7.86 -7.49
N GLY A 43 -12.98 8.20 -6.27
CA GLY A 43 -12.36 7.70 -5.04
C GLY A 43 -12.71 6.25 -4.67
N PHE A 44 -13.64 5.62 -5.40
CA PHE A 44 -14.17 4.24 -5.23
C PHE A 44 -14.87 3.94 -3.90
N TYR A 45 -14.55 4.64 -2.80
CA TYR A 45 -15.13 4.44 -1.48
C TYR A 45 -16.00 5.63 -1.05
N GLY A 46 -17.17 5.35 -0.47
CA GLY A 46 -17.92 6.29 0.39
C GLY A 46 -18.67 7.43 -0.30
N GLN A 47 -18.81 7.43 -1.63
CA GLN A 47 -19.64 8.44 -2.32
C GLN A 47 -21.00 7.86 -2.72
N ALA A 48 -22.08 8.59 -2.41
CA ALA A 48 -23.41 8.26 -2.91
C ALA A 48 -23.39 8.19 -4.45
N GLY A 49 -23.89 7.10 -5.02
CA GLY A 49 -23.85 6.85 -6.47
C GLY A 49 -22.52 6.31 -7.01
N CYS A 50 -21.57 5.91 -6.16
CA CYS A 50 -20.38 5.19 -6.62
C CYS A 50 -20.75 3.80 -7.13
N CYS A 51 -20.26 3.41 -8.32
CA CYS A 51 -20.57 2.10 -8.90
C CYS A 51 -19.96 0.90 -8.16
N GLY A 52 -18.97 1.13 -7.27
CA GLY A 52 -18.25 0.06 -6.55
C GLY A 52 -17.49 -0.93 -7.44
N LYS A 53 -17.31 -0.64 -8.73
CA LYS A 53 -16.70 -1.53 -9.73
C LYS A 53 -15.38 -0.96 -10.24
N ALA A 54 -14.46 -1.87 -10.57
CA ALA A 54 -13.24 -1.59 -11.28
C ALA A 54 -13.13 -2.58 -12.47
N PRO A 55 -13.11 -2.10 -13.74
CA PRO A 55 -13.16 -0.70 -14.18
C PRO A 55 -14.43 0.05 -13.72
N CYS A 56 -14.30 1.37 -13.52
CA CYS A 56 -15.43 2.20 -13.13
C CYS A 56 -16.47 2.26 -14.26
N ALA A 57 -17.76 2.21 -13.94
CA ALA A 57 -18.85 2.36 -14.93
C ALA A 57 -18.78 3.69 -15.70
N ARG A 58 -18.10 4.69 -15.14
CA ARG A 58 -17.88 6.02 -15.72
C ARG A 58 -16.55 6.14 -16.48
N ALA A 59 -15.95 5.03 -16.93
CA ALA A 59 -14.64 5.00 -17.61
C ALA A 59 -14.55 5.80 -18.93
N GLY A 60 -15.61 6.49 -19.37
CA GLY A 60 -15.57 7.50 -20.44
C GLY A 60 -15.66 8.96 -19.96
N GLU A 61 -15.98 9.19 -18.69
CA GLU A 61 -16.14 10.50 -18.06
C GLU A 61 -15.01 10.81 -17.07
N ILE A 62 -14.45 9.78 -16.45
CA ILE A 62 -13.37 9.91 -15.46
C ILE A 62 -12.00 9.60 -16.08
N ARG A 63 -10.98 10.33 -15.66
CA ARG A 63 -9.58 10.04 -16.03
C ARG A 63 -8.94 9.01 -15.11
N TYR A 64 -9.26 9.05 -13.81
CA TYR A 64 -8.53 8.27 -12.82
C TYR A 64 -9.47 7.68 -11.75
N SER A 65 -9.29 6.41 -11.42
CA SER A 65 -9.97 5.76 -10.31
C SER A 65 -8.98 5.26 -9.25
N LYS A 66 -9.45 5.08 -8.03
CA LYS A 66 -8.69 4.48 -6.92
C LYS A 66 -9.18 3.09 -6.61
N ASN A 67 -8.30 2.14 -6.34
CA ASN A 67 -8.64 0.86 -5.72
C ASN A 67 -7.46 0.38 -4.86
N HIS A 68 -7.75 -0.24 -3.71
CA HIS A 68 -6.72 -0.86 -2.86
C HIS A 68 -6.59 -2.37 -3.06
N ASP A 69 -7.57 -3.00 -3.71
CA ASP A 69 -7.66 -4.44 -3.97
C ASP A 69 -7.42 -5.28 -2.70
N PHE A 70 -8.09 -4.91 -1.60
CA PHE A 70 -7.89 -5.51 -0.29
C PHE A 70 -8.15 -7.02 -0.26
N ASP A 71 -9.11 -7.49 -1.06
CA ASP A 71 -9.48 -8.91 -1.15
C ASP A 71 -8.73 -9.66 -2.26
N GLY A 72 -7.90 -8.95 -3.04
CA GLY A 72 -7.14 -9.53 -4.14
C GLY A 72 -8.01 -9.99 -5.32
N THR A 73 -9.26 -9.54 -5.43
CA THR A 73 -10.20 -10.01 -6.47
C THR A 73 -10.19 -9.18 -7.75
N LEU A 74 -9.61 -7.98 -7.75
CA LEU A 74 -9.55 -7.12 -8.95
C LEU A 74 -8.77 -7.81 -10.09
N PRO A 75 -9.38 -8.10 -11.25
CA PRO A 75 -8.68 -8.77 -12.35
C PRO A 75 -7.55 -7.91 -12.94
N GLN A 76 -6.54 -8.59 -13.48
CA GLN A 76 -5.44 -8.00 -14.23
C GLN A 76 -5.76 -8.01 -15.73
N ASP A 77 -6.30 -6.90 -16.22
CA ASP A 77 -6.68 -6.75 -17.63
C ASP A 77 -5.57 -6.04 -18.44
N PRO A 78 -4.79 -6.74 -19.27
CA PRO A 78 -3.68 -6.13 -20.02
C PRO A 78 -4.13 -5.12 -21.08
N SER A 79 -5.42 -5.07 -21.43
CA SER A 79 -5.96 -4.08 -22.37
C SER A 79 -6.17 -2.70 -21.74
N ARG A 80 -6.00 -2.58 -20.42
CA ARG A 80 -6.18 -1.35 -19.65
C ARG A 80 -4.85 -0.84 -19.13
N ARG A 81 -4.80 0.47 -18.90
CA ARG A 81 -3.66 1.14 -18.28
C ARG A 81 -3.84 1.22 -16.77
N TYR A 82 -2.81 0.81 -16.05
CA TYR A 82 -2.76 0.87 -14.60
C TYR A 82 -1.66 1.79 -14.13
N LEU A 83 -1.96 2.49 -13.04
CA LEU A 83 -0.99 3.25 -12.26
C LEU A 83 -0.93 2.63 -10.87
N ILE A 84 0.15 1.91 -10.61
CA ILE A 84 0.32 1.08 -9.43
C ILE A 84 1.20 1.82 -8.42
N GLN A 85 0.66 2.15 -7.25
CA GLN A 85 1.41 2.83 -6.19
C GLN A 85 1.78 1.86 -5.07
N THR A 86 3.05 1.84 -4.71
CA THR A 86 3.60 0.99 -3.65
C THR A 86 4.42 1.82 -2.66
N ARG A 87 4.75 1.25 -1.50
CA ARG A 87 5.58 1.88 -0.46
C ARG A 87 6.25 0.79 0.35
N ALA A 88 7.43 1.05 0.90
CA ALA A 88 8.05 0.14 1.85
C ALA A 88 7.12 -0.18 3.02
N PHE A 89 7.18 -1.42 3.51
CA PHE A 89 6.22 -1.94 4.49
C PHE A 89 6.25 -1.14 5.80
N ALA A 90 7.41 -1.03 6.45
CA ALA A 90 7.57 -0.37 7.75
C ALA A 90 6.98 1.07 7.80
N PRO A 91 7.34 2.00 6.90
CA PRO A 91 6.76 3.35 6.94
C PRO A 91 5.26 3.37 6.55
N SER A 92 4.81 2.44 5.71
CA SER A 92 3.38 2.34 5.35
C SER A 92 2.52 1.84 6.52
N VAL A 93 3.01 0.85 7.27
CA VAL A 93 2.26 0.22 8.36
C VAL A 93 2.19 1.12 9.58
N VAL A 94 3.23 1.90 9.86
CA VAL A 94 3.18 2.99 10.87
C VAL A 94 2.10 4.00 10.50
N SER A 95 2.10 4.47 9.25
CA SER A 95 1.11 5.43 8.77
C SER A 95 -0.32 4.86 8.80
N ASN A 96 -0.47 3.55 8.64
CA ASN A 96 -1.77 2.87 8.66
C ASN A 96 -2.24 2.61 10.10
N PHE A 97 -1.31 2.31 11.01
CA PHE A 97 -1.60 2.14 12.43
C PHE A 97 -2.14 3.44 13.03
N GLU A 98 -1.61 4.60 12.65
CA GLU A 98 -2.18 5.88 13.09
C GLU A 98 -3.63 6.10 12.64
N LEU A 99 -4.02 5.58 11.48
CA LEU A 99 -5.42 5.59 11.06
C LEU A 99 -6.26 4.63 11.92
N TYR A 100 -5.78 3.41 12.14
CA TYR A 100 -6.41 2.44 13.05
C TYR A 100 -6.69 3.05 14.43
N LEU A 101 -5.76 3.84 14.96
CA LEU A 101 -5.95 4.53 16.24
C LEU A 101 -6.98 5.65 16.20
N ARG A 102 -7.15 6.32 15.05
CA ARG A 102 -8.23 7.31 14.86
C ARG A 102 -9.60 6.64 14.89
N GLU A 103 -9.65 5.38 14.46
CA GLU A 103 -10.86 4.55 14.39
C GLU A 103 -11.16 3.81 15.71
N GLY A 104 -10.46 4.16 16.80
CA GLY A 104 -10.69 3.58 18.13
C GLY A 104 -9.76 2.42 18.48
N GLY A 105 -8.74 2.17 17.67
CA GLY A 105 -7.70 1.19 17.96
C GLY A 105 -6.92 1.47 19.25
N ARG A 106 -6.34 0.40 19.82
CA ARG A 106 -5.56 0.46 21.07
C ARG A 106 -4.16 1.03 20.82
N ASP A 107 -3.76 2.04 21.60
CA ASP A 107 -2.52 2.79 21.39
C ASP A 107 -1.36 2.31 22.30
N ASP A 108 -0.83 1.12 22.01
CA ASP A 108 0.38 0.60 22.65
C ASP A 108 1.26 -0.22 21.71
N ALA A 109 2.48 -0.54 22.16
CA ALA A 109 3.48 -1.27 21.39
C ALA A 109 3.04 -2.69 21.01
N GLN A 110 2.32 -3.39 21.89
CA GLN A 110 1.83 -4.74 21.61
C GLN A 110 0.75 -4.71 20.53
N SER A 111 -0.16 -3.73 20.58
CA SER A 111 -1.16 -3.49 19.55
C SER A 111 -0.52 -3.17 18.21
N PHE A 112 0.52 -2.33 18.19
CA PHE A 112 1.28 -2.04 16.96
C PHE A 112 1.92 -3.31 16.38
N ALA A 113 2.61 -4.12 17.20
CA ALA A 113 3.26 -5.34 16.74
C ALA A 113 2.25 -6.34 16.14
N ARG A 114 1.11 -6.54 16.82
CA ARG A 114 0.03 -7.39 16.32
C ARG A 114 -0.57 -6.84 15.02
N PHE A 115 -0.83 -5.54 14.95
CA PHE A 115 -1.34 -4.86 13.76
C PHE A 115 -0.38 -5.04 12.59
N ALA A 116 0.91 -4.80 12.77
CA ALA A 116 1.92 -4.96 11.74
C ALA A 116 2.03 -6.42 11.26
N SER A 117 2.05 -7.37 12.20
CA SER A 117 2.04 -8.81 11.90
C SER A 117 0.86 -9.20 11.00
N ALA A 118 -0.35 -8.71 11.32
CA ALA A 118 -1.57 -9.00 10.56
C ALA A 118 -1.56 -8.35 9.16
N GLN A 119 -1.10 -7.10 9.04
CA GLN A 119 -1.08 -6.37 7.76
C GLN A 119 -0.10 -6.98 6.74
N PHE A 120 0.92 -7.71 7.19
CA PHE A 120 1.95 -8.24 6.29
C PHE A 120 1.40 -9.23 5.25
N ALA A 121 0.36 -10.00 5.57
CA ALA A 121 -0.24 -10.94 4.62
C ALA A 121 -0.81 -10.21 3.39
N ALA A 122 -1.62 -9.18 3.63
CA ALA A 122 -2.18 -8.34 2.57
C ALA A 122 -1.09 -7.59 1.80
N TYR A 123 -0.06 -7.08 2.49
CA TYR A 123 1.08 -6.42 1.85
C TYR A 123 1.80 -7.37 0.89
N ARG A 124 2.15 -8.58 1.36
CA ARG A 124 2.85 -9.58 0.55
C ARG A 124 2.03 -9.99 -0.67
N ALA A 125 0.73 -10.21 -0.50
CA ALA A 125 -0.17 -10.51 -1.61
C ALA A 125 -0.24 -9.36 -2.63
N PHE A 126 -0.35 -8.11 -2.16
CA PHE A 126 -0.34 -6.93 -3.03
C PHE A 126 0.97 -6.80 -3.82
N GLN A 127 2.13 -6.97 -3.17
CA GLN A 127 3.43 -6.93 -3.84
C GLN A 127 3.51 -8.01 -4.91
N GLY A 128 3.17 -9.25 -4.55
CA GLY A 128 3.18 -10.39 -5.48
C GLY A 128 2.31 -10.17 -6.70
N LYS A 129 1.08 -9.70 -6.49
CA LYS A 129 0.09 -9.48 -7.55
C LYS A 129 0.40 -8.26 -8.39
N TRP A 130 0.55 -7.08 -7.80
CA TRP A 130 0.56 -5.81 -8.54
C TRP A 130 1.95 -5.27 -8.84
N VAL A 131 2.97 -5.65 -8.07
CA VAL A 131 4.31 -5.05 -8.19
C VAL A 131 5.28 -5.99 -8.89
N THR A 132 5.40 -7.22 -8.41
CA THR A 132 6.42 -8.18 -8.86
C THR A 132 5.92 -9.22 -9.84
N SER A 133 4.64 -9.20 -10.22
CA SER A 133 4.12 -10.10 -11.27
C SER A 133 4.58 -9.67 -12.67
N ALA A 134 4.43 -10.56 -13.65
CA ALA A 134 4.65 -10.22 -15.05
C ALA A 134 3.73 -9.08 -15.52
N PHE A 135 2.47 -9.10 -15.07
CA PHE A 135 1.52 -8.03 -15.33
C PHE A 135 1.99 -6.69 -14.74
N GLY A 136 2.36 -6.67 -13.45
CA GLY A 136 2.80 -5.46 -12.76
C GLY A 136 4.03 -4.80 -13.42
N ARG A 137 4.99 -5.63 -13.88
CA ARG A 137 6.17 -5.16 -14.62
C ARG A 137 5.86 -4.53 -15.97
N ALA A 138 4.70 -4.83 -16.57
CA ALA A 138 4.26 -4.24 -17.82
C ALA A 138 3.45 -2.94 -17.62
N GLN A 139 3.21 -2.53 -16.37
CA GLN A 139 2.43 -1.34 -16.02
C GLN A 139 3.32 -0.26 -15.39
N THR A 140 2.77 0.94 -15.21
CA THR A 140 3.47 2.02 -14.52
C THR A 140 3.42 1.81 -13.01
N VAL A 141 4.55 1.46 -12.40
CA VAL A 141 4.70 1.31 -10.95
C VAL A 141 5.44 2.52 -10.37
N ILE A 142 4.84 3.17 -9.37
CA ILE A 142 5.43 4.32 -8.67
C ILE A 142 5.60 3.99 -7.19
N PRO A 143 6.84 3.71 -6.75
CA PRO A 143 7.17 3.71 -5.33
C PRO A 143 6.97 5.10 -4.73
N TYR A 144 6.36 5.18 -3.56
CA TYR A 144 6.16 6.43 -2.83
C TYR A 144 7.49 7.15 -2.59
N GLU A 145 8.55 6.41 -2.29
CA GLU A 145 9.90 6.92 -2.07
C GLU A 145 10.45 7.61 -3.33
N ALA A 146 10.12 7.11 -4.52
CA ALA A 146 10.49 7.77 -5.78
C ALA A 146 9.68 9.05 -6.00
N LEU A 147 8.37 9.02 -5.71
CA LEU A 147 7.50 10.19 -5.79
C LEU A 147 7.97 11.33 -4.87
N ILE A 148 8.48 11.00 -3.69
CA ILE A 148 8.99 12.01 -2.77
C ILE A 148 10.37 12.52 -3.16
N ARG A 149 11.29 11.63 -3.56
CA ARG A 149 12.68 11.99 -3.87
C ARG A 149 12.81 12.80 -5.16
N ASP A 150 12.08 12.41 -6.20
CA ASP A 150 12.08 13.07 -7.51
C ASP A 150 10.65 13.13 -8.05
N PRO A 151 9.84 14.09 -7.54
CA PRO A 151 8.45 14.20 -7.91
C PRO A 151 8.25 14.52 -9.39
N ALA A 152 9.20 15.21 -10.03
CA ALA A 152 9.13 15.52 -11.45
C ALA A 152 9.20 14.25 -12.29
N ARG A 153 10.21 13.40 -12.05
CA ARG A 153 10.36 12.12 -12.77
C ARG A 153 9.19 11.17 -12.49
N ALA A 154 8.76 11.07 -11.23
CA ALA A 154 7.65 10.19 -10.86
C ALA A 154 6.32 10.66 -11.48
N LEU A 155 6.05 11.97 -11.50
CA LEU A 155 4.86 12.53 -12.13
C LEU A 155 4.91 12.36 -13.66
N SER A 156 6.06 12.54 -14.29
CA SER A 156 6.21 12.28 -15.73
C SER A 156 5.92 10.82 -16.09
N ALA A 157 6.39 9.86 -15.28
CA ALA A 157 6.05 8.45 -15.46
C ALA A 157 4.54 8.18 -15.28
N ALA A 158 3.90 8.83 -14.31
CA ALA A 158 2.45 8.75 -14.14
C ALA A 158 1.70 9.29 -15.36
N LEU A 159 2.15 10.42 -15.91
CA LEU A 159 1.53 11.10 -17.05
C LEU A 159 1.63 10.31 -18.36
N ASP A 160 2.68 9.53 -18.56
CA ASP A 160 2.79 8.57 -19.67
C ASP A 160 1.65 7.54 -19.67
N ALA A 161 1.22 7.08 -18.48
CA ALA A 161 0.05 6.21 -18.36
C ALA A 161 -1.25 6.89 -18.87
N PHE A 162 -1.34 8.22 -18.84
CA PHE A 162 -2.45 8.98 -19.43
C PHE A 162 -2.25 9.32 -20.92
N GLY A 163 -1.07 9.02 -21.48
CA GLY A 163 -0.70 9.32 -22.87
C GLY A 163 -0.11 10.73 -23.07
N GLU A 164 0.37 11.36 -22.00
CA GLU A 164 1.01 12.67 -22.03
C GLU A 164 2.54 12.50 -22.19
N THR A 165 2.97 12.25 -23.43
CA THR A 165 4.37 11.88 -23.73
C THR A 165 4.89 12.66 -24.95
N PRO A 166 5.85 13.61 -24.78
CA PRO A 166 6.39 14.08 -23.49
C PRO A 166 5.37 14.95 -22.73
N PRO A 167 5.42 14.98 -21.38
CA PRO A 167 4.58 15.87 -20.59
C PRO A 167 5.06 17.33 -20.65
N ASP A 168 4.17 18.27 -20.38
CA ASP A 168 4.52 19.69 -20.21
C ASP A 168 5.26 19.88 -18.89
N MET A 169 6.59 20.04 -18.97
CA MET A 169 7.45 20.15 -17.80
C MET A 169 7.20 21.43 -17.00
N ALA A 170 6.74 22.52 -17.61
CA ALA A 170 6.39 23.74 -16.87
C ALA A 170 5.16 23.49 -15.99
N ARG A 171 4.15 22.77 -16.50
CA ARG A 171 2.98 22.35 -15.71
C ARG A 171 3.32 21.33 -14.64
N VAL A 172 4.24 20.40 -14.91
CA VAL A 172 4.76 19.46 -13.90
C VAL A 172 5.38 20.23 -12.74
N GLN A 173 6.30 21.16 -13.01
CA GLN A 173 6.95 21.94 -11.96
C GLN A 173 5.95 22.83 -11.20
N ALA A 174 5.01 23.47 -11.91
CA ALA A 174 3.97 24.27 -11.28
C ALA A 174 3.05 23.44 -10.37
N ALA A 175 2.70 22.21 -10.76
CA ALA A 175 1.91 21.30 -9.92
C ALA A 175 2.67 20.90 -8.65
N ILE A 176 3.97 20.59 -8.77
CA ILE A 176 4.83 20.21 -7.64
C ILE A 176 4.99 21.36 -6.66
N ALA A 177 5.21 22.59 -7.14
CA ALA A 177 5.36 23.76 -6.30
C ALA A 177 4.08 24.14 -5.54
N ARG A 178 2.90 23.81 -6.09
CA ARG A 178 1.60 24.24 -5.56
C ARG A 178 0.87 23.16 -4.77
N VAL A 179 1.32 21.91 -4.81
CA VAL A 179 0.58 20.82 -4.15
C VAL A 179 0.56 21.03 -2.64
N ASP A 180 -0.63 20.89 -2.08
CA ASP A 180 -0.80 20.97 -0.64
C ASP A 180 -0.16 19.75 0.04
N GLY A 181 0.54 20.03 1.11
CA GLY A 181 0.94 19.06 2.11
C GLY A 181 -0.21 18.62 2.99
N GLU A 182 0.00 17.52 3.72
CA GLU A 182 -0.86 17.12 4.83
C GLU A 182 0.02 16.76 6.02
N GLU A 183 -0.28 17.36 7.16
CA GLU A 183 0.27 16.95 8.44
C GLU A 183 -0.75 16.09 9.18
N VAL A 184 -0.31 14.92 9.62
CA VAL A 184 -1.11 14.05 10.46
C VAL A 184 -0.48 14.06 11.85
N ALA A 185 -1.14 14.73 12.80
CA ALA A 185 -0.70 14.81 14.19
C ALA A 185 -1.92 14.64 15.11
N HIS A 186 -1.75 13.87 16.20
CA HIS A 186 -2.79 13.66 17.22
C HIS A 186 -4.19 13.38 16.66
N ARG A 187 -4.30 12.42 15.74
CA ARG A 187 -5.57 12.01 15.11
C ARG A 187 -6.24 13.09 14.23
N ARG A 188 -5.57 14.21 13.94
CA ARG A 188 -6.05 15.29 13.08
C ARG A 188 -5.21 15.40 11.81
N ILE A 189 -5.87 15.67 10.68
CA ILE A 189 -5.20 16.02 9.42
C ILE A 189 -5.29 17.54 9.30
N ARG A 190 -4.14 18.21 9.24
CA ARG A 190 -4.04 19.63 8.95
C ARG A 190 -3.49 19.80 7.53
N PRO A 191 -4.27 20.39 6.60
CA PRO A 191 -3.73 20.80 5.30
C PRO A 191 -2.58 21.77 5.52
N ARG A 192 -1.52 21.62 4.73
CA ARG A 192 -0.40 22.56 4.66
C ARG A 192 -0.40 23.16 3.25
N PRO A 193 -1.08 24.30 3.02
CA PRO A 193 -1.29 24.80 1.68
C PRO A 193 0.04 25.14 0.99
N GLY A 194 0.20 24.72 -0.27
CA GLY A 194 1.33 25.12 -1.12
C GLY A 194 2.73 24.77 -0.59
N THR A 195 2.86 23.79 0.31
CA THR A 195 4.16 23.40 0.87
C THR A 195 4.97 22.45 -0.03
N GLY A 196 4.40 22.03 -1.16
CA GLY A 196 5.01 21.08 -2.06
C GLY A 196 5.06 19.65 -1.51
N VAL A 197 5.91 18.83 -2.13
CA VAL A 197 6.10 17.42 -1.75
C VAL A 197 7.01 17.32 -0.53
N HIS A 198 6.47 16.84 0.59
CA HIS A 198 7.20 16.73 1.85
C HIS A 198 8.27 15.63 1.86
N ALA A 199 9.31 15.84 2.66
CA ALA A 199 10.30 14.82 3.00
C ALA A 199 9.66 13.54 3.55
N PRO A 200 10.29 12.37 3.34
CA PRO A 200 9.79 11.12 3.88
C PRO A 200 9.75 11.19 5.41
N ARG A 201 8.74 10.54 5.99
CA ARG A 201 8.63 10.41 7.44
C ARG A 201 9.80 9.60 8.00
N ASP A 202 10.43 10.14 9.03
CA ASP A 202 11.34 9.37 9.88
C ASP A 202 10.53 8.43 10.78
N VAL A 203 10.73 7.12 10.59
CA VAL A 203 10.03 6.09 11.38
C VAL A 203 10.56 6.00 12.80
N THR A 204 11.78 6.48 13.07
CA THR A 204 12.37 6.49 14.43
C THR A 204 11.64 7.45 15.37
N GLN A 205 10.90 8.42 14.82
CA GLN A 205 10.04 9.35 15.56
C GLN A 205 8.66 8.75 15.92
N PHE A 206 8.38 7.51 15.54
CA PHE A 206 7.15 6.85 15.94
C PHE A 206 7.17 6.55 17.44
N ARG A 207 6.10 6.90 18.17
CA ARG A 207 6.06 6.77 19.64
C ARG A 207 6.23 5.35 20.20
N HIS A 208 5.93 4.33 19.38
CA HIS A 208 6.18 2.92 19.72
C HIS A 208 7.36 2.35 18.92
N TYR A 209 8.28 3.22 18.51
CA TYR A 209 9.51 2.78 17.85
C TYR A 209 10.33 1.93 18.82
N ASP A 210 10.63 0.73 18.37
CA ASP A 210 11.59 -0.18 18.98
C ASP A 210 12.47 -0.73 17.87
N ALA A 211 13.78 -0.58 18.01
CA ALA A 211 14.74 -0.92 16.97
C ALA A 211 14.68 -2.40 16.59
N ARG A 212 14.39 -3.29 17.55
CA ARG A 212 14.27 -4.72 17.32
C ARG A 212 12.99 -5.05 16.54
N VAL A 213 11.85 -4.49 16.94
CA VAL A 213 10.56 -4.64 16.24
C VAL A 213 10.69 -4.15 14.79
N PHE A 214 11.25 -2.95 14.57
CA PHE A 214 11.44 -2.41 13.22
C PHE A 214 12.44 -3.23 12.40
N GLY A 215 13.49 -3.74 13.05
CA GLY A 215 14.42 -4.70 12.41
C GLY A 215 13.73 -5.99 11.95
N TYR A 216 12.65 -6.42 12.60
CA TYR A 216 11.83 -7.53 12.11
C TYR A 216 10.95 -7.14 10.93
N LEU A 217 10.34 -5.94 10.93
CA LEU A 217 9.43 -5.50 9.86
C LEU A 217 10.06 -5.55 8.46
N ASP A 218 11.35 -5.18 8.36
CA ASP A 218 12.09 -5.20 7.09
C ASP A 218 12.47 -6.62 6.63
N LYS A 219 12.43 -7.58 7.56
CA LYS A 219 12.84 -8.97 7.37
C LYS A 219 11.67 -9.94 7.32
N LEU A 220 10.43 -9.47 7.42
CA LEU A 220 9.26 -10.35 7.31
C LEU A 220 9.27 -11.11 5.98
N ARG A 221 8.95 -12.40 6.05
CA ARG A 221 8.88 -13.33 4.90
C ARG A 221 7.60 -14.17 4.97
N LEU A 222 7.29 -14.66 6.16
CA LEU A 222 6.10 -15.47 6.42
C LEU A 222 4.94 -14.60 6.91
N THR A 223 3.74 -15.00 6.55
CA THR A 223 2.51 -14.48 7.14
C THR A 223 2.32 -15.03 8.54
N ARG A 224 1.51 -14.32 9.32
CA ARG A 224 1.05 -14.77 10.62
C ARG A 224 0.35 -16.14 10.54
N GLN A 225 -0.47 -16.36 9.51
CA GLN A 225 -1.21 -17.62 9.35
C GLN A 225 -0.27 -18.80 9.11
N GLU A 226 0.71 -18.63 8.20
CA GLU A 226 1.72 -19.66 7.94
C GLU A 226 2.48 -20.07 9.22
N VAL A 227 2.81 -19.11 10.09
CA VAL A 227 3.44 -19.42 11.39
C VAL A 227 2.46 -20.16 12.31
N MET A 228 1.21 -19.68 12.43
CA MET A 228 0.21 -20.31 13.30
C MET A 228 -0.11 -21.74 12.88
N ASP A 229 -0.19 -22.03 11.59
CA ASP A 229 -0.50 -23.37 11.09
C ASP A 229 0.56 -24.40 11.51
N VAL A 230 1.83 -24.02 11.52
CA VAL A 230 2.93 -24.90 11.98
C VAL A 230 2.82 -25.15 13.49
N PHE A 231 2.57 -24.11 14.28
CA PHE A 231 2.41 -24.24 15.73
C PHE A 231 1.21 -25.11 16.09
N ARG A 232 0.06 -24.92 15.44
CA ARG A 232 -1.14 -25.75 15.66
C ARG A 232 -0.89 -27.20 15.28
N ARG A 233 -0.24 -27.45 14.14
CA ARG A 233 0.07 -28.81 13.66
C ARG A 233 0.92 -29.62 14.65
N HIS A 234 1.92 -28.98 15.27
CA HIS A 234 2.92 -29.69 16.08
C HIS A 234 2.73 -29.55 17.59
N LEU A 235 2.18 -28.43 18.04
CA LEU A 235 2.05 -28.07 19.45
C LEU A 235 0.60 -27.84 19.89
N ASP A 236 -0.38 -27.93 18.99
CA ASP A 236 -1.82 -27.77 19.29
C ASP A 236 -2.14 -26.46 20.04
N ARG A 237 -1.43 -25.40 19.66
CA ARG A 237 -1.62 -24.04 20.19
C ARG A 237 -1.15 -23.00 19.19
N ASP A 238 -1.49 -21.75 19.44
CA ASP A 238 -0.95 -20.62 18.70
C ASP A 238 0.47 -20.26 19.15
N ALA A 239 1.25 -19.66 18.25
CA ALA A 239 2.50 -19.01 18.59
C ALA A 239 2.23 -17.81 19.53
N ALA A 240 3.13 -17.59 20.50
CA ALA A 240 3.01 -16.46 21.41
C ALA A 240 3.15 -15.12 20.64
N GLU A 241 2.29 -14.15 20.96
CA GLU A 241 2.25 -12.84 20.29
C GLU A 241 3.60 -12.14 20.28
N ASP A 242 4.30 -12.18 21.41
CA ASP A 242 5.59 -11.49 21.59
C ASP A 242 6.70 -12.06 20.69
N ASN A 243 6.53 -13.29 20.21
CA ASN A 243 7.47 -13.96 19.29
C ASN A 243 7.04 -13.88 17.83
N MET A 244 5.81 -13.44 17.53
CA MET A 244 5.23 -13.57 16.20
C MET A 244 6.07 -12.88 15.12
N LEU A 245 6.44 -11.62 15.31
CA LEU A 245 7.23 -10.88 14.31
C LEU A 245 8.59 -11.54 14.05
N ALA A 246 9.26 -12.02 15.11
CA ALA A 246 10.51 -12.75 14.97
C ALA A 246 10.32 -14.04 14.17
N LEU A 247 9.29 -14.83 14.49
CA LEU A 247 8.97 -16.07 13.78
C LEU A 247 8.65 -15.81 12.30
N GLN A 248 7.95 -14.72 11.98
CA GLN A 248 7.66 -14.32 10.60
C GLN A 248 8.90 -13.91 9.79
N THR A 249 10.05 -13.67 10.43
CA THR A 249 11.31 -13.38 9.73
C THR A 249 12.06 -14.63 9.25
N ASN A 250 11.61 -15.83 9.65
CA ASN A 250 12.20 -17.08 9.16
C ASN A 250 12.08 -17.18 7.63
N PRO A 251 13.07 -17.76 6.95
CA PRO A 251 13.10 -17.75 5.49
C PRO A 251 12.07 -18.72 4.87
N SER A 252 11.58 -19.72 5.62
CA SER A 252 10.55 -20.65 5.15
C SER A 252 9.72 -21.24 6.30
N VAL A 253 8.56 -21.78 5.95
CA VAL A 253 7.72 -22.59 6.87
C VAL A 253 8.49 -23.79 7.42
N ALA A 254 9.33 -24.42 6.59
CA ALA A 254 10.15 -25.57 7.01
C ALA A 254 11.18 -25.20 8.09
N GLU A 255 11.73 -23.97 8.08
CA GLU A 255 12.60 -23.52 9.17
C GLU A 255 11.85 -23.41 10.49
N VAL A 256 10.65 -22.84 10.49
CA VAL A 256 9.80 -22.74 11.68
C VAL A 256 9.47 -24.14 12.20
N GLU A 257 9.15 -25.07 11.30
CA GLU A 257 8.88 -26.46 11.64
C GLU A 257 10.11 -27.14 12.28
N ARG A 258 11.31 -26.99 11.71
CA ARG A 258 12.56 -27.50 12.32
C ARG A 258 12.81 -26.91 13.71
N MET A 259 12.57 -25.61 13.90
CA MET A 259 12.70 -24.98 15.22
C MET A 259 11.74 -25.60 16.24
N ILE A 260 10.49 -25.88 15.87
CA ILE A 260 9.51 -26.50 16.76
C ILE A 260 9.89 -27.94 17.08
N LEU A 261 10.23 -28.74 16.08
CA LEU A 261 10.60 -30.15 16.26
C LEU A 261 11.86 -30.31 17.15
N GLY A 262 12.78 -29.35 17.08
CA GLY A 262 13.96 -29.28 17.96
C GLY A 262 13.70 -28.70 19.35
N SER A 263 12.49 -28.25 19.66
CA SER A 263 12.19 -27.58 20.94
C SER A 263 12.01 -28.57 22.10
N PRO A 264 12.39 -28.20 23.34
CA PRO A 264 12.11 -29.01 24.53
C PRO A 264 10.62 -29.29 24.74
N GLU A 265 9.77 -28.35 24.34
CA GLU A 265 8.31 -28.46 24.42
C GLU A 265 7.77 -29.61 23.56
N TYR A 266 8.22 -29.70 22.31
CA TYR A 266 7.86 -30.80 21.41
C TYR A 266 8.34 -32.15 21.95
N ALA A 267 9.60 -32.21 22.41
CA ALA A 267 10.16 -33.42 23.01
C ALA A 267 9.38 -33.89 24.26
N ALA A 268 8.93 -32.95 25.10
CA ALA A 268 8.10 -33.26 26.27
C ALA A 268 6.73 -33.83 25.88
N ARG A 269 6.11 -33.33 24.81
CA ARG A 269 4.84 -33.85 24.28
C ARG A 269 4.98 -35.29 23.77
N GLY A 270 6.05 -35.57 23.01
CA GLY A 270 6.33 -36.93 22.52
C GLY A 270 6.50 -37.95 23.65
N ARG A 271 7.12 -37.55 24.77
CA ARG A 271 7.22 -38.41 25.98
C ARG A 271 5.85 -38.67 26.62
N LYS A 272 4.98 -37.66 26.72
CA LYS A 272 3.63 -37.82 27.28
C LYS A 272 2.77 -38.76 26.44
N LEU A 273 2.82 -38.66 25.11
CA LEU A 273 2.03 -39.53 24.22
C LEU A 273 2.48 -41.00 24.22
N ARG A 274 3.72 -41.30 24.63
CA ARG A 274 4.24 -42.68 24.76
C ARG A 274 3.99 -43.31 26.14
N ALA A 275 3.57 -42.50 27.12
CA ALA A 275 3.31 -42.94 28.48
C ALA A 275 1.83 -43.28 28.75
N VAL A 276 1.00 -43.22 27.71
CA VAL A 276 -0.43 -43.58 27.68
C VAL A 276 -0.58 -44.84 26.82
#